data_AF-A0A3Q0RAC0-F1
#
_entry.id   AF-A0A3Q0RAC0-F1
#
_cell.length_a   1.000
_cell.length_b   1.000
_cell.length_c   1.000
_cell.angle_alpha   90.00
_cell.angle_beta   90.00
_cell.angle_gamma   90.00
#
_symmetry.space_group_name_H-M   'P 1'
#
loop_
_entity.id
_entity.type
_entity.pdbx_description
1 polymer ?
#
loop_
_entity_poly.entity_id
_entity_poly.type
_entity_poly.pdbx_seq_one_letter_code
_entity_poly.pdbx_strand_id
1 'polypeptide(L)'
;PETYRTPLPSIKYLYRSYTLQGFANETIKGFELLSNTQKSHRLILLKHDMALDYILAKQGGLCVTLNLTGDACYTLIPDSSDNITNKLEMQKWEIGNFTFI
;
A
#
# COMPACT_ATOMS: atom_id res chain seq x y z
N PRO A 1 43.80 14.47 20.77
CA PRO A 1 42.50 15.01 20.32
C PRO A 1 42.39 14.90 18.79
N GLU A 2 42.05 13.69 18.33
CA GLU A 2 41.85 13.39 16.92
C GLU A 2 40.50 13.95 16.49
N THR A 3 40.55 14.99 15.66
CA THR A 3 39.39 15.51 14.94
C THR A 3 39.04 14.51 13.86
N TYR A 4 37.90 13.84 14.03
CA TYR A 4 37.28 12.92 13.08
C TYR A 4 37.06 13.64 11.75
N ARG A 5 38.01 13.50 10.84
CA ARG A 5 37.89 13.94 9.45
C ARG A 5 37.01 12.92 8.74
N THR A 6 35.73 13.21 8.60
CA THR A 6 34.84 12.43 7.73
C THR A 6 35.38 12.47 6.30
N PRO A 7 35.47 11.34 5.59
CA PRO A 7 35.91 11.35 4.19
C PRO A 7 34.84 12.08 3.36
N LEU A 8 35.24 13.09 2.58
CA LEU A 8 34.34 13.72 1.61
C LEU A 8 33.77 12.66 0.66
N PRO A 9 32.44 12.51 0.54
CA PRO A 9 31.86 11.54 -0.37
C PRO A 9 32.25 11.88 -1.81
N SER A 10 32.72 10.88 -2.57
CA SER A 10 33.03 11.08 -3.98
C SER A 10 31.75 11.36 -4.78
N ILE A 11 31.81 12.27 -5.76
CA ILE A 11 30.66 12.77 -6.55
C ILE A 11 29.75 11.65 -7.08
N LYS A 12 30.34 10.49 -7.43
CA LYS A 12 29.60 9.30 -7.89
C LYS A 12 28.62 8.75 -6.85
N TYR A 13 28.95 8.83 -5.55
CA TYR A 13 28.07 8.40 -4.47
C TYR A 13 26.96 9.42 -4.20
N LEU A 14 27.27 10.72 -4.31
CA LEU A 14 26.27 11.79 -4.22
C LEU A 14 25.22 11.68 -5.33
N TYR A 15 25.65 11.39 -6.55
CA TYR A 15 24.71 11.16 -7.66
C TYR A 15 23.82 9.93 -7.42
N ARG A 16 24.39 8.85 -6.87
CA ARG A 16 23.63 7.64 -6.52
C ARG A 16 22.62 7.89 -5.40
N SER A 17 22.97 8.65 -4.36
CA SER A 17 22.03 8.98 -3.29
C SER A 17 20.90 9.90 -3.78
N TYR A 18 21.22 10.91 -4.59
CA TYR A 18 20.24 11.83 -5.15
C TYR A 18 19.24 11.15 -6.09
N THR A 19 19.72 10.27 -6.96
CA THR A 19 18.86 9.49 -7.87
C THR A 19 17.99 8.48 -7.12
N LEU A 20 18.52 7.82 -6.10
CA LEU A 20 17.74 6.93 -5.22
C LEU A 20 16.65 7.69 -4.45
N GLN A 21 16.96 8.89 -3.99
CA GLN A 21 16.00 9.75 -3.30
C GLN A 21 14.87 10.22 -4.21
N GLY A 22 15.20 10.63 -5.45
CA GLY A 22 14.19 10.95 -6.47
C GLY A 22 13.30 9.75 -6.81
N PHE A 23 13.90 8.58 -7.02
CA PHE A 23 13.16 7.34 -7.28
C PHE A 23 12.24 6.96 -6.10
N ALA A 24 12.72 7.07 -4.86
CA ALA A 24 11.96 6.74 -3.68
C ALA A 24 10.77 7.70 -3.48
N ASN A 25 10.94 9.00 -3.76
CA ASN A 25 9.84 9.98 -3.71
C ASN A 25 8.73 9.69 -4.72
N GLU A 26 9.07 9.35 -5.97
CA GLU A 26 8.07 8.98 -6.98
C GLU A 26 7.41 7.63 -6.66
N THR A 27 8.17 6.67 -6.12
CA THR A 27 7.64 5.38 -5.66
C THR A 27 6.59 5.58 -4.56
N ILE A 28 6.86 6.46 -3.59
CA ILE A 28 5.93 6.79 -2.51
C ILE A 28 4.63 7.38 -3.06
N LYS A 29 4.70 8.33 -3.99
CA LYS A 29 3.51 8.92 -4.64
C LYS A 29 2.69 7.84 -5.37
N GLY A 30 3.35 6.93 -6.08
CA GLY A 30 2.70 5.81 -6.76
C GLY A 30 1.94 4.90 -5.79
N PHE A 31 2.56 4.53 -4.67
CA PHE A 31 1.92 3.69 -3.66
C PHE A 31 0.78 4.42 -2.90
N GLU A 32 0.87 5.73 -2.72
CA GLU A 32 -0.20 6.53 -2.12
C GLU A 32 -1.46 6.52 -3.01
N LEU A 33 -1.29 6.69 -4.32
CA LEU A 33 -2.38 6.56 -5.30
C LEU A 33 -2.97 5.14 -5.31
N LEU A 34 -2.12 4.10 -5.31
CA LEU A 34 -2.57 2.71 -5.27
C LEU A 34 -3.38 2.41 -4.00
N SER A 35 -2.92 2.87 -2.83
CA SER A 35 -3.63 2.68 -1.55
C SER A 35 -5.01 3.32 -1.58
N ASN A 36 -5.12 4.55 -2.08
CA ASN A 36 -6.39 5.26 -2.19
C ASN A 36 -7.35 4.58 -3.18
N THR A 37 -6.85 4.14 -4.32
CA THR A 37 -7.63 3.39 -5.31
C THR A 37 -8.11 2.05 -4.73
N GLN A 38 -7.24 1.32 -4.01
CA GLN A 38 -7.61 0.06 -3.36
C GLN A 38 -8.72 0.25 -2.31
N LYS A 39 -8.66 1.30 -1.50
CA LYS A 39 -9.75 1.67 -0.55
C LYS A 39 -11.07 1.89 -1.29
N SER A 40 -11.05 2.64 -2.39
CA SER A 40 -12.25 2.92 -3.19
C SER A 40 -12.84 1.66 -3.82
N HIS A 41 -12.01 0.81 -4.45
CA HIS A 41 -12.46 -0.46 -5.03
C HIS A 41 -13.06 -1.39 -3.98
N ARG A 42 -12.43 -1.48 -2.80
CA ARG A 42 -12.97 -2.29 -1.70
C ARG A 42 -14.36 -1.81 -1.26
N LEU A 43 -14.57 -0.50 -1.13
CA LEU A 43 -15.89 0.06 -0.79
C LEU A 43 -16.95 -0.28 -1.85
N ILE A 44 -16.58 -0.23 -3.13
CA ILE A 44 -17.49 -0.59 -4.22
C ILE A 44 -17.83 -2.09 -4.15
N LEU A 45 -16.83 -2.95 -3.92
CA LEU A 45 -17.05 -4.39 -3.78
C LEU A 45 -17.96 -4.71 -2.59
N LEU A 46 -17.75 -4.07 -1.44
CA LEU A 46 -18.62 -4.24 -0.26
C LEU A 46 -20.07 -3.81 -0.54
N LYS A 47 -20.28 -2.77 -1.34
CA LYS A 47 -21.63 -2.36 -1.76
C LYS A 47 -22.27 -3.37 -2.70
N HIS A 48 -21.50 -3.95 -3.62
CA HIS A 48 -21.99 -5.01 -4.51
C HIS A 48 -22.30 -6.28 -3.74
N ASP A 49 -21.48 -6.64 -2.75
CA ASP A 49 -21.68 -7.78 -1.86
C ASP A 49 -23.03 -7.66 -1.14
N MET A 50 -23.28 -6.51 -0.50
CA MET A 50 -24.57 -6.23 0.14
C MET A 50 -25.75 -6.24 -0.83
N ALA A 51 -25.60 -5.67 -2.03
CA ALA A 51 -26.66 -5.64 -3.03
C ALA A 51 -26.99 -7.05 -3.54
N LEU A 52 -25.97 -7.88 -3.76
CA LEU A 52 -26.13 -9.26 -4.19
C LEU A 52 -26.72 -10.13 -3.08
N ASP A 53 -26.28 -9.97 -1.84
CA ASP A 53 -26.89 -10.62 -0.67
C ASP A 53 -28.38 -10.26 -0.54
N TYR A 54 -28.75 -9.00 -0.79
CA TYR A 54 -30.16 -8.58 -0.80
C TYR A 54 -30.97 -9.24 -1.92
N ILE A 55 -30.44 -9.24 -3.15
CA ILE A 55 -31.11 -9.86 -4.31
C ILE A 55 -31.27 -11.36 -4.10
N LEU A 56 -30.23 -12.02 -3.57
CA LEU A 56 -30.17 -13.46 -3.35
C LEU A 56 -30.70 -13.88 -1.97
N ALA A 57 -31.26 -12.95 -1.19
CA ALA A 57 -31.77 -13.22 0.16
C ALA A 57 -32.80 -14.36 0.17
N LYS A 58 -33.59 -14.49 -0.91
CA LYS A 58 -34.57 -15.57 -1.08
C LYS A 58 -33.95 -16.95 -1.33
N GLN A 59 -32.71 -16.99 -1.81
CA GLN A 59 -31.94 -18.22 -2.12
C GLN A 59 -30.92 -18.55 -1.02
N GLY A 60 -30.96 -17.84 0.12
CA GLY A 60 -30.02 -18.02 1.23
C GLY A 60 -28.82 -17.08 1.21
N GLY A 61 -28.85 -16.03 0.38
CA GLY A 61 -27.76 -15.05 0.24
C GLY A 61 -26.72 -15.46 -0.80
N LEU A 62 -25.76 -14.57 -1.02
CA LEU A 62 -24.70 -14.72 -2.02
C LEU A 62 -23.80 -15.93 -1.70
N CYS A 63 -23.47 -16.16 -0.43
CA CYS A 63 -22.62 -17.28 -0.02
C CYS A 63 -23.24 -18.65 -0.36
N VAL A 64 -24.54 -18.84 -0.07
CA VAL A 64 -25.26 -20.09 -0.38
C VAL A 64 -25.40 -20.28 -1.89
N THR A 65 -25.64 -19.20 -2.62
CA THR A 65 -25.79 -19.22 -4.08
C THR A 65 -24.46 -19.52 -4.80
N LEU A 66 -23.34 -19.01 -4.28
CA LEU A 66 -21.99 -19.25 -4.83
C LEU A 66 -21.40 -20.59 -4.43
N ASN A 67 -22.02 -21.32 -3.51
CA ASN A 67 -21.53 -22.62 -3.03
C ASN A 67 -21.75 -23.77 -4.03
N LEU A 68 -21.27 -23.60 -5.27
CA LEU A 68 -21.36 -24.60 -6.34
C LEU A 68 -20.34 -25.75 -6.16
N THR A 69 -19.33 -25.58 -5.30
CA THR A 69 -18.22 -26.54 -5.09
C THR A 69 -18.07 -27.06 -3.65
N GLY A 70 -18.94 -26.66 -2.71
CA GLY A 70 -18.97 -27.17 -1.33
C GLY A 70 -18.40 -26.22 -0.27
N ASP A 71 -17.38 -25.43 -0.60
CA ASP A 71 -16.66 -24.55 0.35
C ASP A 71 -16.35 -23.13 -0.18
N ALA A 72 -16.95 -22.73 -1.31
CA ALA A 72 -16.65 -21.44 -1.95
C ALA A 72 -17.59 -20.32 -1.43
N CYS A 73 -17.47 -19.98 -0.15
CA CYS A 73 -18.09 -18.75 0.37
C CYS A 73 -17.17 -17.56 0.10
N TYR A 74 -17.74 -16.37 -0.16
CA TYR A 74 -16.94 -15.17 -0.33
C TYR A 74 -16.15 -14.89 0.97
N THR A 75 -14.84 -14.68 0.87
CA THR A 75 -14.00 -14.36 2.03
C THR A 75 -14.09 -12.86 2.30
N LEU A 76 -14.00 -12.45 3.56
CA LEU A 76 -13.84 -11.04 3.96
C LEU A 76 -12.77 -10.38 3.08
N ILE A 77 -13.12 -9.26 2.42
CA ILE A 77 -12.19 -8.52 1.57
C ILE A 77 -11.12 -7.89 2.48
N PRO A 78 -9.86 -8.36 2.44
CA PRO A 78 -8.83 -7.88 3.36
C PRO A 78 -8.52 -6.41 3.12
N ASP A 79 -8.40 -5.64 4.20
CA ASP A 79 -8.01 -4.24 4.15
C ASP A 79 -6.53 -4.10 4.52
N SER A 80 -5.65 -4.01 3.53
CA SER A 80 -4.21 -3.81 3.73
C SER A 80 -3.80 -2.34 3.64
N SER A 81 -4.76 -1.44 3.46
CA SER A 81 -4.48 -0.06 3.09
C SER A 81 -3.77 0.74 4.20
N ASP A 82 -4.08 0.45 5.47
CA ASP A 82 -3.39 1.06 6.62
C ASP A 82 -1.97 0.53 6.79
N ASN A 83 -1.74 -0.78 6.52
CA ASN A 83 -0.40 -1.36 6.55
C ASN A 83 0.51 -0.76 5.46
N ILE A 84 -0.05 -0.51 4.28
CA ILE A 84 0.65 0.17 3.18
C ILE A 84 0.96 1.62 3.57
N THR A 85 -0.01 2.36 4.11
CA THR A 85 0.16 3.76 4.50
C THR A 85 1.22 3.92 5.58
N ASN A 86 1.23 3.07 6.61
CA ASN A 86 2.27 3.07 7.65
C ASN A 86 3.67 2.81 7.08
N LYS A 87 3.80 1.88 6.12
CA LYS A 87 5.08 1.63 5.45
C LYS A 87 5.55 2.83 4.63
N LEU A 88 4.64 3.55 3.99
CA LEU A 88 4.96 4.76 3.23
C LEU A 88 5.41 5.89 4.15
N GLU A 89 4.78 6.05 5.32
CA GLU A 89 5.20 7.04 6.31
C GLU A 89 6.60 6.76 6.86
N MET A 90 6.92 5.49 7.14
CA MET A 90 8.28 5.08 7.52
C MET A 90 9.29 5.40 6.42
N GLN A 91 8.99 5.07 5.16
CA GLN A 91 9.88 5.40 4.03
C GLN A 91 10.04 6.91 3.83
N LYS A 92 8.96 7.71 3.97
CA LYS A 92 9.03 9.18 3.91
C LYS A 92 10.02 9.71 4.96
N TRP A 93 9.99 9.18 6.18
CA TRP A 93 10.88 9.58 7.26
C TRP A 93 12.35 9.21 7.01
N GLU A 94 12.61 8.00 6.52
CA GLU A 94 13.96 7.54 6.18
C GLU A 94 14.60 8.39 5.07
N ILE A 95 13.83 8.75 4.03
CA ILE A 95 14.31 9.59 2.93
C ILE A 95 14.61 11.01 3.42
N GLY A 96 13.77 11.55 4.32
CA GLY A 96 14.00 12.83 4.97
C GLY A 96 15.28 12.83 5.81
N ASN A 97 15.57 11.73 6.51
CA ASN A 97 16.81 11.63 7.28
C ASN A 97 18.06 11.58 6.37
N PHE A 98 17.92 11.02 5.16
CA PHE A 98 18.98 11.01 4.14
C PHE A 98 19.23 12.37 3.49
N THR A 99 18.25 13.30 3.46
CA THR A 99 18.47 14.67 2.96
C THR A 99 19.32 15.54 3.89
N PHE A 100 19.42 15.20 5.19
CA PHE A 100 20.08 16.03 6.21
C PHE A 100 21.51 15.59 6.58
N ILE A 101 22.07 14.59 5.89
CA ILE A 101 23.46 14.10 6.02
C ILE A 101 24.23 14.48 4.76
#